data_AF-A0AAW0QYH1-F1
#
_entry.id   AF-A0AAW0QYH1-F1
#
_cell.length_a   1.000
_cell.length_b   1.000
_cell.length_c   1.000
_cell.angle_alpha   90.00
_cell.angle_beta   90.00
_cell.angle_gamma   90.00
#
_symmetry.space_group_name_H-M   'P 1'
#
loop_
_entity.id
_entity.type
_entity.pdbx_description
1 polymer ?
#
loop_
_entity_poly.entity_id
_entity_poly.type
_entity_poly.pdbx_seq_one_letter_code
_entity_poly.pdbx_strand_id
1 'polypeptide(L)'
;MDSTLEVGRRIVQMFWDPEPTNDVVRDQPVWCLGSSYRLNNSPNTNTAASDTGNQNKPAAFSNQTASATANTEPPSDEAAASGSKAPVETSVMLPATPPYSAASSLDSSLAYDEAPLDGGWPPAFLDDFESRIWMTYRSEFEPIAKSHDPKALAALSFSMRIKTQLSDANGFASDSGWGCMIRSGQSLLANAMAIQRLGRDWRTKTREVEEKEIVRLFADDARAPYSLHNFVRHGATACGKYPGEWFGPSATARCIQALTNENESSLRVYSTGDGPDVYEDKFMSIAKPDGETFHPTVVLVGTRLGIDKITPVYWEALVASLQMPQSIGIAGGRPSSSHYFIGVQGLNFFYLDPHFTRPALPYHEDANDYTREEVDTCHTRKLRRLHIKEMDPSMLIGFLIQNEEDWVDWRRSVKHVQGKSIIHVSDHDPVAHAGEQDSAINQVEAMSDDDEDAIVGS
;
A
#
# COMPACT_ATOMS: atom_id res chain seq x y z
N MET A 1 9.29 -23.76 29.06
CA MET A 1 8.68 -22.58 29.71
C MET A 1 8.51 -21.43 28.74
N ASP A 2 9.33 -21.38 27.68
CA ASP A 2 9.39 -20.29 26.70
C ASP A 2 8.09 -20.08 25.92
N SER A 3 7.37 -21.14 25.52
CA SER A 3 6.11 -21.00 24.76
C SER A 3 5.03 -20.23 25.53
N THR A 4 4.99 -20.35 26.86
CA THR A 4 4.06 -19.60 27.71
C THR A 4 4.45 -18.12 27.81
N LEU A 5 5.76 -17.83 27.79
CA LEU A 5 6.30 -16.47 27.74
C LEU A 5 6.11 -15.82 26.36
N GLU A 6 6.26 -16.57 25.26
CA GLU A 6 5.93 -16.07 23.91
C GLU A 6 4.44 -15.74 23.77
N VAL A 7 3.55 -16.62 24.25
CA VAL A 7 2.10 -16.37 24.23
C VAL A 7 1.75 -15.17 25.10
N GLY A 8 2.29 -15.08 26.32
CA GLY A 8 2.12 -13.92 27.20
C GLY A 8 2.61 -12.62 26.55
N ARG A 9 3.79 -12.64 25.92
CA ARG A 9 4.35 -11.48 25.21
C ARG A 9 3.50 -11.08 24.01
N ARG A 10 2.98 -12.02 23.21
CA ARG A 10 2.06 -11.71 22.10
C ARG A 10 0.75 -11.12 22.59
N ILE A 11 0.18 -11.61 23.69
CA ILE A 11 -1.03 -11.04 24.29
C ILE A 11 -0.76 -9.61 24.79
N VAL A 12 0.37 -9.38 25.47
CA VAL A 12 0.76 -8.03 25.90
C VAL A 12 0.97 -7.09 24.69
N GLN A 13 1.62 -7.54 23.62
CA GLN A 13 1.74 -6.76 22.37
C GLN A 13 0.36 -6.50 21.72
N MET A 14 -0.60 -7.43 21.80
CA MET A 14 -1.93 -7.24 21.23
C MET A 14 -2.74 -6.12 21.93
N PHE A 15 -2.44 -5.84 23.21
CA PHE A 15 -3.07 -4.77 24.00
C PHE A 15 -2.18 -3.53 24.21
N TRP A 16 -0.86 -3.66 24.04
CA TRP A 16 0.13 -2.62 24.32
C TRP A 16 1.32 -2.73 23.34
N ASP A 17 1.04 -2.49 22.07
CA ASP A 17 2.04 -2.16 21.04
C ASP A 17 2.06 -0.62 20.90
N PRO A 18 3.02 0.08 21.55
CA PRO A 18 3.12 1.53 21.48
C PRO A 18 3.55 1.97 20.07
N GLU A 19 3.02 3.10 19.60
CA GLU A 19 3.35 3.57 18.25
C GLU A 19 4.85 3.89 18.11
N PRO A 20 5.45 3.59 16.96
CA PRO A 20 6.88 3.77 16.78
C PRO A 20 7.22 5.26 16.79
N THR A 21 8.20 5.67 17.59
CA THR A 21 8.81 7.00 17.52
C THR A 21 9.96 7.02 16.51
N ASN A 22 10.21 8.19 15.92
CA ASN A 22 11.35 8.42 15.04
C ASN A 22 12.61 8.78 15.84
N ASP A 23 13.78 8.52 15.27
CA ASP A 23 15.08 8.99 15.78
C ASP A 23 15.38 10.36 15.13
N VAL A 24 14.88 11.43 15.76
CA VAL A 24 14.97 12.81 15.24
C VAL A 24 16.40 13.34 15.13
N VAL A 25 17.33 12.80 15.92
CA VAL A 25 18.75 13.18 15.89
C VAL A 25 19.47 12.56 14.70
N ARG A 26 19.05 11.37 14.29
CA ARG A 26 19.65 10.58 13.20
C ARG A 26 19.07 10.87 11.83
N ASP A 27 17.87 11.47 11.75
CA ASP A 27 17.11 11.88 10.54
C ASP A 27 17.24 10.88 9.36
N GLN A 28 17.07 9.58 9.66
CA GLN A 28 17.10 8.55 8.62
C GLN A 28 15.87 8.67 7.73
N PRO A 29 16.03 8.70 6.40
CA PRO A 29 14.91 8.82 5.48
C PRO A 29 13.93 7.66 5.68
N VAL A 30 12.69 8.00 6.00
CA VAL A 30 11.56 7.07 5.97
C VAL A 30 10.93 7.12 4.60
N TRP A 31 10.62 5.95 4.05
CA TRP A 31 10.01 5.83 2.73
C TRP A 31 8.57 5.36 2.87
N CYS A 32 7.70 5.82 1.98
CA CYS A 32 6.40 5.23 1.70
C CYS A 32 6.24 5.12 0.18
N LEU A 33 5.94 3.91 -0.33
CA LEU A 33 5.69 3.62 -1.76
C LEU A 33 6.53 4.48 -2.72
N GLY A 34 7.85 4.29 -2.73
CA GLY A 34 8.79 5.03 -3.61
C GLY A 34 9.09 6.49 -3.24
N SER A 35 8.32 7.12 -2.35
CA SER A 35 8.54 8.49 -1.88
C SER A 35 9.39 8.52 -0.61
N SER A 36 10.34 9.47 -0.50
CA SER A 36 11.29 9.57 0.62
C SER A 36 11.09 10.84 1.43
N TYR A 37 11.08 10.73 2.75
CA TYR A 37 10.80 11.82 3.68
C TYR A 37 11.88 11.95 4.76
N ARG A 38 12.21 13.19 5.12
CA ARG A 38 13.15 13.58 6.20
C ARG A 38 12.60 14.79 6.95
N LEU A 39 13.02 14.98 8.19
CA LEU A 39 12.61 16.13 9.00
C LEU A 39 13.17 17.45 8.45
N ASN A 40 14.39 17.43 7.93
CA ASN A 40 15.06 18.65 7.45
C ASN A 40 14.63 19.10 6.03
N ASN A 41 13.74 18.36 5.35
CA ASN A 41 13.17 18.77 4.06
C ASN A 41 12.02 19.77 4.27
N SER A 42 12.34 21.01 4.67
CA SER A 42 11.41 22.13 4.50
C SER A 42 11.16 22.38 3.00
N PRO A 43 9.91 22.52 2.54
CA PRO A 43 9.60 22.67 1.11
C PRO A 43 9.87 24.11 0.64
N ASN A 44 11.14 24.50 0.54
CA ASN A 44 11.51 25.88 0.16
C ASN A 44 12.86 26.05 -0.53
N THR A 45 13.19 25.18 -1.50
CA THR A 45 14.14 25.51 -2.60
C THR A 45 13.75 24.84 -3.90
N ASN A 46 13.13 25.60 -4.80
CA ASN A 46 13.23 25.33 -6.24
C ASN A 46 14.65 25.73 -6.70
N THR A 47 15.60 24.80 -6.67
CA THR A 47 16.87 24.95 -7.38
C THR A 47 16.85 24.10 -8.65
N ALA A 48 16.37 24.71 -9.73
CA ALA A 48 16.60 24.22 -11.08
C ALA A 48 18.12 24.10 -11.34
N ALA A 49 18.51 23.24 -12.29
CA ALA A 49 19.91 23.01 -12.62
C ALA A 49 20.62 24.30 -13.07
N SER A 50 21.74 24.62 -12.41
CA SER A 50 22.69 25.64 -12.87
C SER A 50 23.99 24.96 -13.30
N ASP A 51 24.03 24.52 -14.55
CA ASP A 51 25.26 24.10 -15.22
C ASP A 51 26.29 25.25 -15.21
N THR A 52 27.57 24.93 -15.09
CA THR A 52 28.66 25.92 -14.90
C THR A 52 29.50 26.12 -16.16
N GLY A 53 28.82 26.35 -17.28
CA GLY A 53 29.41 26.75 -18.56
C GLY A 53 30.03 28.15 -18.51
N ASN A 54 31.36 28.23 -18.67
CA ASN A 54 32.14 29.47 -18.56
C ASN A 54 32.33 30.18 -19.93
N GLN A 55 31.93 31.46 -20.08
CA GLN A 55 32.58 32.39 -21.02
C GLN A 55 32.34 33.91 -20.85
N ASN A 56 33.37 34.65 -21.27
CA ASN A 56 33.67 36.09 -21.20
C ASN A 56 32.66 37.12 -21.80
N LYS A 57 32.45 38.26 -21.09
CA LYS A 57 32.57 39.71 -21.48
C LYS A 57 31.98 40.28 -22.82
N PRO A 58 31.80 41.62 -22.98
CA PRO A 58 31.58 42.72 -21.99
C PRO A 58 30.58 43.87 -22.39
N ALA A 59 30.06 44.58 -21.38
CA ALA A 59 29.83 46.05 -21.27
C ALA A 59 29.10 46.91 -22.36
N ALA A 60 27.95 47.49 -21.96
CA ALA A 60 27.51 48.90 -22.19
C ALA A 60 26.39 49.25 -21.16
N PHE A 61 26.42 50.29 -20.31
CA PHE A 61 26.40 51.77 -20.46
C PHE A 61 25.01 52.41 -20.68
N SER A 62 24.52 53.12 -19.66
CA SER A 62 23.47 54.19 -19.68
C SER A 62 22.02 53.77 -20.09
N ASN A 63 20.95 54.51 -19.76
CA ASN A 63 20.84 55.82 -19.09
C ASN A 63 19.53 55.95 -18.26
N GLN A 64 19.44 56.98 -17.39
CA GLN A 64 18.18 57.40 -16.75
C GLN A 64 17.41 58.41 -17.61
N THR A 65 16.07 58.40 -17.52
CA THR A 65 15.22 59.60 -17.65
C THR A 65 13.92 59.42 -16.87
N ALA A 66 13.31 60.51 -16.39
CA ALA A 66 12.16 60.48 -15.47
C ALA A 66 11.11 61.56 -15.80
N SER A 67 9.86 61.31 -15.37
CA SER A 67 8.73 62.25 -15.26
C SER A 67 7.71 61.63 -14.28
N ALA A 68 7.32 62.13 -13.09
CA ALA A 68 7.43 63.42 -12.37
C ALA A 68 6.15 64.31 -12.39
N THR A 69 5.29 64.12 -11.37
CA THR A 69 4.32 65.06 -10.73
C THR A 69 3.80 64.33 -9.46
N ALA A 70 3.74 64.84 -8.22
CA ALA A 70 3.44 66.15 -7.62
C ALA A 70 1.94 66.51 -7.69
N ASN A 71 1.16 66.83 -6.63
CA ASN A 71 1.32 66.92 -5.15
C ASN A 71 -0.01 66.42 -4.48
N THR A 72 -0.40 66.53 -3.19
CA THR A 72 -0.01 67.34 -2.00
C THR A 72 -0.44 66.61 -0.68
N GLU A 73 -0.57 67.30 0.47
CA GLU A 73 -0.79 66.75 1.83
C GLU A 73 -1.99 67.41 2.60
N PRO A 74 -2.33 67.02 3.87
CA PRO A 74 -3.69 67.17 4.48
C PRO A 74 -3.88 68.35 5.47
N PRO A 75 -5.04 68.42 6.17
CA PRO A 75 -5.13 68.17 7.64
C PRO A 75 -6.37 67.30 8.04
N SER A 76 -6.67 66.83 9.27
CA SER A 76 -6.47 67.28 10.69
C SER A 76 -7.48 68.38 11.13
N ASP A 77 -8.14 68.40 12.31
CA ASP A 77 -8.26 67.49 13.50
C ASP A 77 -9.77 67.43 13.95
N GLU A 78 -10.31 67.22 15.19
CA GLU A 78 -9.83 67.18 16.59
C GLU A 78 -10.78 66.35 17.53
N ALA A 79 -10.99 66.71 18.82
CA ALA A 79 -11.48 65.82 19.91
C ALA A 79 -12.80 66.23 20.63
N ALA A 80 -13.30 65.37 21.56
CA ALA A 80 -14.02 65.74 22.81
C ALA A 80 -14.30 64.50 23.72
N ALA A 81 -14.49 64.69 25.05
CA ALA A 81 -14.48 63.64 26.08
C ALA A 81 -15.75 63.55 26.99
N SER A 82 -15.70 62.66 28.02
CA SER A 82 -16.67 62.46 29.14
C SER A 82 -17.86 61.49 28.89
N GLY A 83 -18.38 60.71 29.86
CA GLY A 83 -17.85 60.39 31.20
C GLY A 83 -18.85 59.82 32.25
N SER A 84 -18.36 58.89 33.08
CA SER A 84 -18.80 58.55 34.47
C SER A 84 -19.95 57.56 34.78
N LYS A 85 -19.72 56.84 35.90
CA LYS A 85 -20.64 56.19 36.89
C LYS A 85 -21.34 54.85 36.61
N ALA A 86 -21.27 54.01 37.64
CA ALA A 86 -22.13 52.86 37.94
C ALA A 86 -22.81 53.06 39.31
N PRO A 87 -23.73 52.18 39.72
CA PRO A 87 -23.96 51.85 41.13
C PRO A 87 -23.83 50.34 41.42
N VAL A 88 -23.86 49.98 42.71
CA VAL A 88 -23.67 48.62 43.28
C VAL A 88 -24.72 48.42 44.38
N GLU A 89 -25.28 47.22 44.56
CA GLU A 89 -25.88 46.81 45.85
C GLU A 89 -25.89 45.28 46.09
N THR A 90 -25.29 44.91 47.24
CA THR A 90 -25.50 43.81 48.22
C THR A 90 -26.54 42.67 48.03
N SER A 91 -26.52 41.54 48.78
CA SER A 91 -25.50 40.78 49.57
C SER A 91 -26.20 39.69 50.44
N VAL A 92 -25.74 38.42 50.44
CA VAL A 92 -26.07 37.41 51.48
C VAL A 92 -24.89 36.43 51.70
N MET A 93 -24.65 36.01 52.95
CA MET A 93 -23.62 35.05 53.42
C MET A 93 -24.13 34.33 54.70
N LEU A 94 -23.61 33.21 55.20
CA LEU A 94 -22.49 32.31 54.79
C LEU A 94 -23.02 30.83 54.94
N PRO A 95 -22.39 29.75 55.49
CA PRO A 95 -21.02 29.43 55.97
C PRO A 95 -20.32 28.34 55.08
N ALA A 96 -19.34 27.56 55.56
CA ALA A 96 -17.94 27.90 55.89
C ALA A 96 -17.14 26.64 56.32
N THR A 97 -16.03 26.35 55.62
CA THR A 97 -14.78 25.66 56.09
C THR A 97 -14.80 24.15 56.47
N PRO A 98 -13.64 23.44 56.51
CA PRO A 98 -12.24 23.88 56.23
C PRO A 98 -11.46 23.07 55.15
N PRO A 99 -10.34 23.60 54.63
CA PRO A 99 -9.40 22.85 53.77
C PRO A 99 -8.01 22.61 54.42
N TYR A 100 -7.51 21.36 54.35
CA TYR A 100 -6.09 20.95 54.45
C TYR A 100 -5.96 19.64 53.64
N SER A 101 -4.87 19.32 52.93
CA SER A 101 -3.47 19.62 53.23
C SER A 101 -2.66 19.96 51.97
N ALA A 102 -1.59 20.75 52.12
CA ALA A 102 -0.53 20.88 51.13
C ALA A 102 0.69 20.08 51.58
N ALA A 103 1.38 19.43 50.64
CA ALA A 103 2.66 18.75 50.89
C ALA A 103 3.60 18.89 49.68
N SER A 104 4.61 19.75 49.86
CA SER A 104 5.93 19.70 49.23
C SER A 104 6.03 19.56 47.71
N SER A 105 6.40 20.66 47.05
CA SER A 105 7.20 20.61 45.84
C SER A 105 8.49 19.80 46.07
N LEU A 106 8.71 18.77 45.26
CA LEU A 106 10.06 18.29 44.97
C LEU A 106 10.31 18.48 43.47
N ASP A 107 11.17 19.45 43.17
CA ASP A 107 11.78 19.58 41.86
C ASP A 107 12.58 18.30 41.57
N SER A 108 12.31 17.70 40.42
CA SER A 108 13.00 16.52 39.91
C SER A 108 13.09 16.67 38.40
N SER A 109 13.96 17.57 37.97
CA SER A 109 14.28 17.89 36.57
C SER A 109 14.87 16.68 35.81
N LEU A 110 14.04 15.69 35.51
CA LEU A 110 14.28 14.69 34.50
C LEU A 110 13.54 15.12 33.24
N ALA A 111 14.30 15.56 32.24
CA ALA A 111 13.78 15.90 30.93
C ALA A 111 13.28 14.62 30.22
N TYR A 112 12.03 14.28 30.48
CA TYR A 112 11.18 13.76 29.42
C TYR A 112 10.92 14.95 28.50
N ASP A 113 11.63 15.00 27.37
CA ASP A 113 11.09 15.71 26.21
C ASP A 113 9.70 15.14 25.96
N GLU A 114 8.67 15.99 25.93
CA GLU A 114 7.37 15.57 25.42
C GLU A 114 7.60 15.09 23.99
N ALA A 115 7.39 13.78 23.76
CA ALA A 115 7.47 13.23 22.42
C ALA A 115 6.55 14.06 21.51
N PRO A 116 7.04 14.62 20.38
CA PRO A 116 6.22 15.44 19.50
C PRO A 116 4.91 14.71 19.18
N LEU A 117 3.80 15.43 19.06
CA LEU A 117 2.46 14.85 18.88
C LEU A 117 2.39 13.79 17.76
N ASP A 118 3.19 13.99 16.70
CA ASP A 118 3.40 13.11 15.54
C ASP A 118 4.52 12.07 15.71
N GLY A 119 4.90 11.70 16.95
CA GLY A 119 5.95 10.70 17.26
C GLY A 119 7.37 11.06 16.80
N GLY A 120 7.60 12.31 16.39
CA GLY A 120 8.83 12.77 15.75
C GLY A 120 8.96 12.45 14.25
N TRP A 121 7.89 11.99 13.59
CA TRP A 121 7.91 11.72 12.14
C TRP A 121 7.75 12.99 11.30
N PRO A 122 8.25 13.01 10.04
CA PRO A 122 7.94 14.08 9.11
C PRO A 122 6.43 14.13 8.83
N PRO A 123 5.74 15.29 8.97
CA PRO A 123 4.28 15.35 8.77
C PRO A 123 3.83 14.84 7.40
N ALA A 124 4.56 15.20 6.33
CA ALA A 124 4.28 14.74 4.97
C ALA A 124 4.36 13.21 4.77
N PHE A 125 5.11 12.49 5.62
CA PHE A 125 5.10 11.02 5.64
C PHE A 125 3.84 10.47 6.31
N LEU A 126 3.42 11.07 7.42
CA LEU A 126 2.19 10.65 8.12
C LEU A 126 0.94 10.94 7.29
N ASP A 127 0.89 12.08 6.61
CA ASP A 127 -0.20 12.44 5.71
C ASP A 127 -0.27 11.48 4.51
N ASP A 128 0.89 11.06 3.99
CA ASP A 128 0.99 10.05 2.92
C ASP A 128 0.58 8.64 3.38
N PHE A 129 0.99 8.25 4.60
CA PHE A 129 0.63 6.98 5.22
C PHE A 129 -0.90 6.91 5.49
N GLU A 130 -1.46 7.97 6.10
CA GLU A 130 -2.90 8.11 6.35
C GLU A 130 -3.71 8.02 5.06
N SER A 131 -3.18 8.58 3.97
CA SER A 131 -3.82 8.57 2.65
C SER A 131 -3.79 7.21 1.96
N ARG A 132 -3.01 6.23 2.42
CA ARG A 132 -3.03 4.88 1.82
C ARG A 132 -4.31 4.15 2.20
N ILE A 133 -5.03 3.65 1.21
CA ILE A 133 -6.32 2.96 1.42
C ILE A 133 -6.10 1.66 2.18
N TRP A 134 -6.83 1.47 3.28
CA TRP A 134 -6.68 0.40 4.26
C TRP A 134 -7.96 -0.44 4.35
N MET A 135 -7.92 -1.65 3.81
CA MET A 135 -9.00 -2.62 3.96
C MET A 135 -8.77 -3.49 5.18
N THR A 136 -9.79 -3.59 6.03
CA THR A 136 -9.77 -4.37 7.28
C THR A 136 -10.75 -5.54 7.23
N TYR A 137 -10.70 -6.41 8.24
CA TYR A 137 -11.79 -7.31 8.57
C TYR A 137 -13.10 -6.54 8.71
N ARG A 138 -14.18 -7.13 8.21
CA ARG A 138 -15.53 -6.58 8.28
C ARG A 138 -16.50 -7.60 8.88
N SER A 139 -17.66 -7.12 9.31
CA SER A 139 -18.78 -7.91 9.82
C SER A 139 -20.11 -7.31 9.39
N GLU A 140 -21.19 -8.08 9.47
CA GLU A 140 -22.57 -7.64 9.18
C GLU A 140 -22.85 -7.42 7.68
N PHE A 141 -21.94 -7.87 6.81
CA PHE A 141 -22.15 -7.98 5.36
C PHE A 141 -23.01 -9.19 4.98
N GLU A 142 -23.55 -9.20 3.75
CA GLU A 142 -24.42 -10.29 3.26
C GLU A 142 -23.71 -11.66 3.36
N PRO A 143 -24.30 -12.69 4.00
CA PRO A 143 -23.57 -13.91 4.34
C PRO A 143 -23.02 -14.68 3.12
N ILE A 144 -21.69 -14.80 3.03
CA ILE A 144 -21.04 -15.64 2.03
C ILE A 144 -21.31 -17.12 2.37
N ALA A 145 -22.04 -17.82 1.52
CA ALA A 145 -22.45 -19.22 1.75
C ALA A 145 -21.25 -20.15 2.04
N LYS A 146 -21.40 -21.07 3.01
CA LYS A 146 -20.37 -22.08 3.32
C LYS A 146 -20.26 -23.09 2.16
N SER A 147 -19.04 -23.55 1.86
CA SER A 147 -18.84 -24.64 0.89
C SER A 147 -19.33 -25.98 1.46
N HIS A 148 -19.97 -26.79 0.62
CA HIS A 148 -20.40 -28.16 0.94
C HIS A 148 -19.34 -29.23 0.59
N ASP A 149 -18.19 -28.87 0.01
CA ASP A 149 -17.10 -29.82 -0.24
C ASP A 149 -16.45 -30.23 1.09
N PRO A 150 -16.36 -31.54 1.43
CA PRO A 150 -15.66 -32.03 2.61
C PRO A 150 -14.20 -31.55 2.75
N LYS A 151 -13.52 -31.25 1.64
CA LYS A 151 -12.16 -30.69 1.62
C LYS A 151 -12.11 -29.30 2.26
N ALA A 152 -13.11 -28.45 2.02
CA ALA A 152 -13.17 -27.10 2.56
C ALA A 152 -13.20 -27.13 4.10
N LEU A 153 -14.05 -28.00 4.67
CA LEU A 153 -14.15 -28.20 6.13
C LEU A 153 -12.83 -28.71 6.74
N ALA A 154 -12.08 -29.53 6.02
CA ALA A 154 -10.76 -30.01 6.44
C ALA A 154 -9.66 -28.93 6.34
N ALA A 155 -9.79 -27.97 5.42
CA ALA A 155 -8.86 -26.88 5.18
C ALA A 155 -9.03 -25.67 6.13
N LEU A 156 -10.21 -25.50 6.75
CA LEU A 156 -10.46 -24.47 7.77
C LEU A 156 -9.42 -24.52 8.91
N SER A 157 -9.01 -23.37 9.45
CA SER A 157 -8.17 -23.30 10.66
C SER A 157 -8.93 -23.83 11.89
N PHE A 158 -8.21 -24.28 12.92
CA PHE A 158 -8.82 -24.84 14.14
C PHE A 158 -9.84 -23.88 14.78
N SER A 159 -9.47 -22.61 14.96
CA SER A 159 -10.36 -21.56 15.47
C SER A 159 -11.57 -21.34 14.54
N MET A 160 -11.39 -21.42 13.22
CA MET A 160 -12.48 -21.25 12.26
C MET A 160 -13.44 -22.45 12.27
N ARG A 161 -12.97 -23.68 12.50
CA ARG A 161 -13.84 -24.86 12.70
C ARG A 161 -14.72 -24.69 13.93
N ILE A 162 -14.15 -24.27 15.06
CA ILE A 162 -14.91 -24.00 16.30
C ILE A 162 -15.94 -22.89 16.07
N LYS A 163 -15.54 -21.75 15.47
CA LYS A 163 -16.45 -20.65 15.11
C LYS A 163 -17.56 -21.11 14.15
N THR A 164 -17.28 -22.06 13.26
CA THR A 164 -18.24 -22.63 12.30
C THR A 164 -19.22 -23.62 12.94
N GLN A 165 -18.79 -24.35 13.99
CA GLN A 165 -19.61 -25.30 14.75
C GLN A 165 -20.51 -24.62 15.80
N LEU A 166 -20.09 -23.46 16.32
CA LEU A 166 -20.86 -22.66 17.29
C LEU A 166 -21.78 -21.61 16.63
N SER A 167 -21.96 -21.68 15.31
CA SER A 167 -22.70 -20.68 14.52
C SER A 167 -23.63 -21.34 13.51
N ASP A 168 -24.92 -21.39 13.86
CA ASP A 168 -26.01 -22.00 13.07
C ASP A 168 -26.26 -21.34 11.70
N ALA A 169 -25.64 -20.18 11.42
CA ALA A 169 -25.71 -19.52 10.12
C ALA A 169 -25.11 -20.40 8.98
N ASN A 170 -25.82 -20.54 7.86
CA ASN A 170 -25.33 -21.26 6.66
C ASN A 170 -24.22 -20.53 5.87
N GLY A 171 -23.80 -19.35 6.31
CA GLY A 171 -22.77 -18.54 5.68
C GLY A 171 -21.85 -17.84 6.68
N PHE A 172 -20.90 -17.06 6.16
CA PHE A 172 -20.04 -16.18 6.92
C PHE A 172 -20.44 -14.73 6.67
N ALA A 173 -20.95 -14.05 7.70
CA ALA A 173 -21.23 -12.61 7.70
C ALA A 173 -20.07 -11.80 8.33
N SER A 174 -18.85 -12.35 8.33
CA SER A 174 -17.62 -11.69 8.77
C SER A 174 -16.39 -12.48 8.34
N ASP A 175 -15.37 -11.78 7.84
CA ASP A 175 -14.09 -12.38 7.42
C ASP A 175 -13.04 -12.46 8.54
N SER A 176 -13.39 -12.00 9.74
CA SER A 176 -12.52 -12.01 10.92
C SER A 176 -12.06 -13.43 11.26
N GLY A 177 -10.74 -13.63 11.18
CA GLY A 177 -10.05 -14.90 11.40
C GLY A 177 -9.60 -15.64 10.13
N TRP A 178 -10.00 -15.18 8.93
CA TRP A 178 -9.61 -15.85 7.67
C TRP A 178 -9.25 -14.89 6.52
N GLY A 179 -10.00 -13.80 6.32
CA GLY A 179 -9.87 -12.91 5.15
C GLY A 179 -8.61 -12.04 5.05
N CYS A 180 -7.67 -12.11 6.00
CA CYS A 180 -6.56 -11.14 6.15
C CYS A 180 -5.70 -10.93 4.89
N MET A 181 -5.40 -12.00 4.14
CA MET A 181 -4.64 -11.91 2.88
C MET A 181 -5.48 -11.34 1.74
N ILE A 182 -6.80 -11.54 1.74
CA ILE A 182 -7.72 -10.88 0.79
C ILE A 182 -7.73 -9.38 1.08
N ARG A 183 -7.90 -8.97 2.35
CA ARG A 183 -7.88 -7.55 2.75
C ARG A 183 -6.54 -6.85 2.46
N SER A 184 -5.42 -7.55 2.67
CA SER A 184 -4.09 -7.04 2.27
C SER A 184 -3.96 -6.90 0.75
N GLY A 185 -4.51 -7.84 -0.03
CA GLY A 185 -4.56 -7.76 -1.50
C GLY A 185 -5.50 -6.68 -2.04
N GLN A 186 -6.68 -6.50 -1.43
CA GLN A 186 -7.59 -5.40 -1.73
C GLN A 186 -6.93 -4.05 -1.46
N SER A 187 -6.21 -3.91 -0.33
CA SER A 187 -5.47 -2.68 -0.01
C SER A 187 -4.39 -2.39 -1.06
N LEU A 188 -3.63 -3.41 -1.48
CA LEU A 188 -2.62 -3.29 -2.54
C LEU A 188 -3.23 -2.87 -3.89
N LEU A 189 -4.36 -3.47 -4.29
CA LEU A 189 -5.05 -3.11 -5.54
C LEU A 189 -5.69 -1.71 -5.48
N ALA A 190 -6.34 -1.36 -4.37
CA ALA A 190 -6.96 -0.05 -4.17
C ALA A 190 -5.92 1.08 -4.22
N ASN A 191 -4.72 0.87 -3.65
CA ASN A 191 -3.64 1.85 -3.76
C ASN A 191 -3.01 1.90 -5.16
N ALA A 192 -2.97 0.80 -5.90
CA ALA A 192 -2.58 0.82 -7.31
C ALA A 192 -3.53 1.68 -8.16
N MET A 193 -4.85 1.51 -7.96
CA MET A 193 -5.89 2.33 -8.59
C MET A 193 -5.82 3.80 -8.14
N ALA A 194 -5.56 4.06 -6.86
CA ALA A 194 -5.38 5.42 -6.35
C ALA A 194 -4.16 6.10 -7.00
N ILE A 195 -3.02 5.40 -7.13
CA ILE A 195 -1.83 5.97 -7.78
C ILE A 195 -2.07 6.19 -9.29
N GLN A 196 -2.77 5.28 -9.98
CA GLN A 196 -3.06 5.39 -11.42
C GLN A 196 -4.11 6.48 -11.75
N ARG A 197 -5.16 6.66 -10.93
CA ARG A 197 -6.22 7.67 -11.18
C ARG A 197 -5.95 9.03 -10.54
N LEU A 198 -5.38 9.01 -9.33
CA LEU A 198 -5.26 10.20 -8.49
C LEU A 198 -3.86 10.81 -8.53
N GLY A 199 -2.85 10.02 -8.93
CA GLY A 199 -1.43 10.35 -8.91
C GLY A 199 -0.76 9.94 -7.59
N ARG A 200 0.56 9.70 -7.62
CA ARG A 200 1.30 9.29 -6.41
C ARG A 200 1.25 10.35 -5.30
N ASP A 201 1.22 11.63 -5.67
CA ASP A 201 1.19 12.76 -4.73
C ASP A 201 -0.20 13.02 -4.11
N TRP A 202 -1.24 12.31 -4.53
CA TRP A 202 -2.57 12.42 -3.94
C TRP A 202 -2.58 12.10 -2.44
N ARG A 203 -3.44 12.82 -1.71
CA ARG A 203 -3.73 12.64 -0.28
C ARG A 203 -5.24 12.57 -0.05
N THR A 204 -5.66 11.80 0.96
CA THR A 204 -7.07 11.72 1.36
C THR A 204 -7.64 13.11 1.66
N LYS A 205 -8.95 13.32 1.48
CA LYS A 205 -9.64 14.62 1.62
C LYS A 205 -9.31 15.65 0.52
N THR A 206 -8.47 15.36 -0.48
CA THR A 206 -8.14 16.31 -1.58
C THR A 206 -8.91 16.07 -2.89
N ARG A 207 -9.30 14.82 -3.18
CA ARG A 207 -10.05 14.42 -4.38
C ARG A 207 -11.15 13.44 -3.96
N GLU A 208 -12.11 13.93 -3.18
CA GLU A 208 -13.05 13.08 -2.44
C GLU A 208 -14.02 12.29 -3.34
N VAL A 209 -14.37 12.80 -4.52
CA VAL A 209 -15.29 12.10 -5.42
C VAL A 209 -14.60 10.86 -5.98
N GLU A 210 -13.38 11.04 -6.48
CA GLU A 210 -12.60 9.97 -7.10
C GLU A 210 -12.01 9.00 -6.03
N GLU A 211 -11.78 9.48 -4.81
CA GLU A 211 -11.52 8.65 -3.62
C GLU A 211 -12.70 7.71 -3.34
N LYS A 212 -13.94 8.24 -3.29
CA LYS A 212 -15.17 7.46 -3.09
C LYS A 212 -15.44 6.48 -4.25
N GLU A 213 -15.20 6.90 -5.50
CA GLU A 213 -15.31 6.02 -6.67
C GLU A 213 -14.42 4.79 -6.54
N ILE A 214 -13.16 4.94 -6.07
CA ILE A 214 -12.26 3.80 -5.84
C ILE A 214 -12.75 2.97 -4.66
N VAL A 215 -13.06 3.60 -3.51
CA VAL A 215 -13.51 2.90 -2.29
C VAL A 215 -14.77 2.04 -2.55
N ARG A 216 -15.71 2.54 -3.34
CA ARG A 216 -16.93 1.83 -3.78
C ARG A 216 -16.64 0.46 -4.43
N LEU A 217 -15.55 0.34 -5.19
CA LEU A 217 -15.22 -0.89 -5.92
C LEU A 217 -14.86 -2.07 -4.99
N PHE A 218 -14.59 -1.79 -3.71
CA PHE A 218 -14.16 -2.76 -2.69
C PHE A 218 -15.18 -2.97 -1.55
N ALA A 219 -16.38 -2.37 -1.65
CA ALA A 219 -17.44 -2.52 -0.65
C ALA A 219 -17.80 -4.00 -0.39
N ASP A 220 -18.35 -4.28 0.79
CA ASP A 220 -18.61 -5.66 1.26
C ASP A 220 -19.94 -6.23 0.70
N ASP A 221 -20.17 -6.03 -0.60
CA ASP A 221 -21.37 -6.41 -1.35
C ASP A 221 -20.97 -7.08 -2.67
N ALA A 222 -21.68 -8.13 -3.09
CA ALA A 222 -21.36 -8.87 -4.31
C ALA A 222 -21.41 -8.01 -5.60
N ARG A 223 -22.08 -6.86 -5.59
CA ARG A 223 -22.12 -5.88 -6.70
C ARG A 223 -20.79 -5.14 -6.89
N ALA A 224 -20.01 -4.93 -5.83
CA ALA A 224 -18.71 -4.28 -5.93
C ALA A 224 -17.66 -5.25 -6.52
N PRO A 225 -16.98 -4.92 -7.63
CA PRO A 225 -16.17 -5.87 -8.40
C PRO A 225 -15.04 -6.52 -7.59
N TYR A 226 -14.41 -5.77 -6.69
CA TYR A 226 -13.31 -6.23 -5.83
C TYR A 226 -13.75 -6.57 -4.41
N SER A 227 -15.05 -6.73 -4.17
CA SER A 227 -15.60 -7.19 -2.89
C SER A 227 -14.97 -8.49 -2.40
N LEU A 228 -15.02 -8.68 -1.08
CA LEU A 228 -14.67 -9.96 -0.44
C LEU A 228 -15.43 -11.12 -1.10
N HIS A 229 -16.70 -10.94 -1.39
CA HIS A 229 -17.59 -11.90 -2.03
C HIS A 229 -17.07 -12.35 -3.39
N ASN A 230 -16.57 -11.42 -4.21
CA ASN A 230 -16.06 -11.71 -5.55
C ASN A 230 -14.67 -12.35 -5.50
N PHE A 231 -13.79 -11.90 -4.60
CA PHE A 231 -12.52 -12.58 -4.31
C PHE A 231 -12.74 -14.04 -3.88
N VAL A 232 -13.72 -14.30 -3.02
CA VAL A 232 -14.02 -15.66 -2.53
C VAL A 232 -14.69 -16.51 -3.60
N ARG A 233 -15.61 -15.95 -4.40
CA ARG A 233 -16.24 -16.66 -5.53
C ARG A 233 -15.20 -17.08 -6.57
N HIS A 234 -14.33 -16.17 -6.97
CA HIS A 234 -13.25 -16.47 -7.93
C HIS A 234 -12.19 -17.41 -7.32
N GLY A 235 -11.84 -17.23 -6.04
CA GLY A 235 -10.92 -18.12 -5.34
C GLY A 235 -11.42 -19.58 -5.30
N ALA A 236 -12.72 -19.79 -5.10
CA ALA A 236 -13.31 -21.12 -5.10
C ALA A 236 -13.26 -21.78 -6.49
N THR A 237 -13.52 -21.04 -7.57
CA THR A 237 -13.54 -21.59 -8.93
C THR A 237 -12.16 -21.77 -9.56
N ALA A 238 -11.25 -20.80 -9.38
CA ALA A 238 -9.95 -20.77 -10.06
C ALA A 238 -8.78 -21.27 -9.20
N CYS A 239 -8.88 -21.20 -7.86
CA CYS A 239 -7.81 -21.59 -6.94
C CYS A 239 -8.18 -22.76 -6.01
N GLY A 240 -9.41 -23.29 -6.08
CA GLY A 240 -9.92 -24.28 -5.13
C GLY A 240 -9.95 -23.78 -3.68
N LYS A 241 -10.12 -22.46 -3.49
CA LYS A 241 -10.01 -21.76 -2.20
C LYS A 241 -11.37 -21.33 -1.68
N TYR A 242 -11.90 -22.07 -0.71
CA TYR A 242 -13.28 -21.93 -0.26
C TYR A 242 -13.46 -20.85 0.83
N PRO A 243 -14.69 -20.32 1.00
CA PRO A 243 -15.04 -19.42 2.11
C PRO A 243 -14.60 -19.96 3.48
N GLY A 244 -13.99 -19.11 4.31
CA GLY A 244 -13.45 -19.50 5.62
C GLY A 244 -12.01 -20.03 5.61
N GLU A 245 -11.43 -20.32 4.44
CA GLU A 245 -10.01 -20.67 4.32
C GLU A 245 -9.08 -19.44 4.31
N TRP A 246 -7.82 -19.68 4.66
CA TRP A 246 -6.75 -18.72 4.36
C TRP A 246 -6.34 -18.80 2.87
N PHE A 247 -6.40 -17.65 2.21
CA PHE A 247 -5.84 -17.41 0.88
C PHE A 247 -4.35 -17.10 1.02
N GLY A 248 -3.51 -17.69 0.18
CA GLY A 248 -2.09 -17.35 0.11
C GLY A 248 -1.80 -16.24 -0.91
N PRO A 249 -0.59 -15.63 -0.87
CA PRO A 249 -0.16 -14.59 -1.81
C PRO A 249 -0.53 -14.85 -3.28
N SER A 250 -0.19 -16.02 -3.80
CA SER A 250 -0.44 -16.39 -5.21
C SER A 250 -1.90 -16.72 -5.54
N ALA A 251 -2.73 -17.11 -4.57
CA ALA A 251 -4.18 -17.22 -4.76
C ALA A 251 -4.83 -15.82 -4.83
N THR A 252 -4.41 -14.91 -3.94
CA THR A 252 -4.84 -13.50 -3.95
C THR A 252 -4.40 -12.80 -5.24
N ALA A 253 -3.17 -13.07 -5.73
CA ALA A 253 -2.66 -12.51 -6.99
C ALA A 253 -3.50 -12.94 -8.21
N ARG A 254 -3.89 -14.23 -8.27
CA ARG A 254 -4.79 -14.76 -9.31
C ARG A 254 -6.17 -14.09 -9.28
N CYS A 255 -6.73 -13.90 -8.08
CA CYS A 255 -8.00 -13.17 -7.91
C CYS A 255 -7.89 -11.70 -8.35
N ILE A 256 -6.83 -10.99 -7.95
CA ILE A 256 -6.58 -9.60 -8.40
C ILE A 256 -6.49 -9.56 -9.93
N GLN A 257 -5.70 -10.46 -10.53
CA GLN A 257 -5.49 -10.46 -11.98
C GLN A 257 -6.79 -10.69 -12.76
N ALA A 258 -7.57 -11.69 -12.39
CA ALA A 258 -8.82 -12.00 -13.08
C ALA A 258 -9.86 -10.89 -12.89
N LEU A 259 -10.13 -10.48 -11.63
CA LEU A 259 -11.15 -9.47 -11.35
C LEU A 259 -10.79 -8.11 -11.97
N THR A 260 -9.51 -7.73 -11.98
CA THR A 260 -9.09 -6.45 -12.61
C THR A 260 -9.26 -6.53 -14.12
N ASN A 261 -8.70 -7.55 -14.78
CA ASN A 261 -8.76 -7.67 -16.24
C ASN A 261 -10.18 -7.95 -16.78
N GLU A 262 -11.14 -8.36 -15.92
CA GLU A 262 -12.57 -8.50 -16.25
C GLU A 262 -13.35 -7.18 -16.12
N ASN A 263 -12.96 -6.29 -15.18
CA ASN A 263 -13.76 -5.10 -14.81
C ASN A 263 -13.10 -3.76 -15.20
N GLU A 264 -11.81 -3.72 -15.53
CA GLU A 264 -11.08 -2.50 -15.91
C GLU A 264 -10.54 -2.53 -17.34
N SER A 265 -10.83 -1.47 -18.08
CA SER A 265 -10.19 -1.17 -19.38
C SER A 265 -8.92 -0.32 -19.22
N SER A 266 -8.79 0.40 -18.10
CA SER A 266 -7.76 1.41 -17.85
C SER A 266 -6.50 0.88 -17.16
N LEU A 267 -6.62 -0.26 -16.49
CA LEU A 267 -5.59 -0.89 -15.66
C LEU A 267 -5.57 -2.39 -15.96
N ARG A 268 -4.39 -2.96 -16.21
CA ARG A 268 -4.20 -4.40 -16.39
C ARG A 268 -3.32 -4.99 -15.30
N VAL A 269 -3.30 -6.32 -15.21
CA VAL A 269 -2.48 -7.05 -14.25
C VAL A 269 -1.73 -8.20 -14.92
N TYR A 270 -0.43 -8.26 -14.65
CA TYR A 270 0.46 -9.38 -14.93
C TYR A 270 0.94 -10.00 -13.60
N SER A 271 0.73 -11.29 -13.41
CA SER A 271 1.18 -12.04 -12.23
C SER A 271 2.22 -13.08 -12.61
N THR A 272 3.30 -13.18 -11.82
CA THR A 272 4.30 -14.24 -11.96
C THR A 272 3.84 -15.59 -11.39
N GLY A 273 2.70 -15.62 -10.70
CA GLY A 273 2.17 -16.80 -10.04
C GLY A 273 2.90 -17.11 -8.73
N ASP A 274 3.75 -18.12 -8.74
CA ASP A 274 4.39 -18.71 -7.55
C ASP A 274 5.94 -18.55 -7.53
N GLY A 275 6.52 -17.84 -8.51
CA GLY A 275 7.98 -17.61 -8.63
C GLY A 275 8.35 -16.13 -8.87
N PRO A 276 9.62 -15.74 -8.63
CA PRO A 276 10.09 -14.35 -8.71
C PRO A 276 10.38 -13.86 -10.15
N ASP A 277 10.17 -14.71 -11.14
CA ASP A 277 10.62 -14.51 -12.52
C ASP A 277 9.56 -13.79 -13.35
N VAL A 278 10.00 -12.73 -14.04
CA VAL A 278 9.20 -11.79 -14.83
C VAL A 278 9.69 -11.87 -16.28
N TYR A 279 8.77 -12.07 -17.21
CA TYR A 279 9.06 -12.25 -18.62
C TYR A 279 8.55 -11.06 -19.44
N GLU A 280 9.44 -10.42 -20.20
CA GLU A 280 9.13 -9.17 -20.92
C GLU A 280 8.12 -9.39 -22.05
N ASP A 281 8.22 -10.49 -22.79
CA ASP A 281 7.22 -10.89 -23.79
C ASP A 281 5.79 -11.03 -23.21
N LYS A 282 5.65 -11.66 -22.04
CA LYS A 282 4.36 -11.80 -21.32
C LYS A 282 3.88 -10.48 -20.72
N PHE A 283 4.80 -9.65 -20.22
CA PHE A 283 4.45 -8.32 -19.73
C PHE A 283 3.95 -7.44 -20.88
N MET A 284 4.68 -7.38 -21.99
CA MET A 284 4.34 -6.53 -23.15
C MET A 284 3.09 -7.02 -23.88
N SER A 285 2.86 -8.33 -24.01
CA SER A 285 1.60 -8.85 -24.57
C SER A 285 0.37 -8.58 -23.69
N ILE A 286 0.55 -8.27 -22.40
CA ILE A 286 -0.53 -7.79 -21.52
C ILE A 286 -0.63 -6.25 -21.56
N ALA A 287 0.49 -5.54 -21.43
CA ALA A 287 0.50 -4.07 -21.37
C ALA A 287 0.19 -3.41 -22.73
N LYS A 288 0.70 -3.97 -23.82
CA LYS A 288 0.70 -3.40 -25.18
C LYS A 288 0.35 -4.44 -26.27
N PRO A 289 -0.83 -5.09 -26.20
CA PRO A 289 -1.22 -6.25 -27.05
C PRO A 289 -1.38 -5.91 -28.54
N ASP A 290 -1.59 -4.64 -28.88
CA ASP A 290 -1.69 -4.11 -30.23
C ASP A 290 -0.32 -3.65 -30.80
N GLY A 291 0.71 -3.58 -29.96
CA GLY A 291 2.01 -2.98 -30.29
C GLY A 291 2.02 -1.44 -30.30
N GLU A 292 0.87 -0.78 -30.11
CA GLU A 292 0.68 0.67 -30.23
C GLU A 292 0.30 1.33 -28.89
N THR A 293 -0.73 0.83 -28.21
CA THR A 293 -1.31 1.43 -26.99
C THR A 293 -0.77 0.75 -25.74
N PHE A 294 0.04 1.46 -24.95
CA PHE A 294 0.44 0.97 -23.63
C PHE A 294 -0.66 1.24 -22.60
N HIS A 295 -1.11 0.20 -21.91
CA HIS A 295 -2.04 0.30 -20.78
C HIS A 295 -1.29 0.13 -19.46
N PRO A 296 -1.48 1.04 -18.47
CA PRO A 296 -0.91 0.91 -17.13
C PRO A 296 -1.14 -0.48 -16.56
N THR A 297 -0.06 -1.15 -16.16
CA THR A 297 -0.07 -2.58 -15.81
C THR A 297 0.57 -2.79 -14.44
N VAL A 298 -0.16 -3.45 -13.55
CA VAL A 298 0.34 -3.91 -12.26
C VAL A 298 1.11 -5.22 -12.44
N VAL A 299 2.39 -5.21 -12.08
CA VAL A 299 3.23 -6.40 -11.96
C VAL A 299 3.12 -6.94 -10.54
N LEU A 300 2.59 -8.15 -10.40
CA LEU A 300 2.43 -8.87 -9.13
C LEU A 300 3.43 -10.02 -9.06
N VAL A 301 4.48 -9.87 -8.25
CA VAL A 301 5.52 -10.90 -8.06
C VAL A 301 5.26 -11.70 -6.80
N GLY A 302 4.83 -12.96 -6.97
CA GLY A 302 4.75 -13.94 -5.88
C GLY A 302 6.13 -14.50 -5.54
N THR A 303 6.58 -14.41 -4.29
CA THR A 303 7.93 -14.87 -3.92
C THR A 303 8.01 -15.49 -2.53
N ARG A 304 9.04 -16.32 -2.32
CA ARG A 304 9.37 -16.93 -1.02
C ARG A 304 10.86 -16.79 -0.69
N LEU A 305 11.18 -15.85 0.21
CA LEU A 305 12.57 -15.42 0.50
C LEU A 305 13.28 -16.27 1.60
N GLY A 306 12.74 -17.44 1.94
CA GLY A 306 13.28 -18.34 2.95
C GLY A 306 12.29 -19.38 3.45
N ILE A 307 12.72 -20.22 4.40
CA ILE A 307 11.88 -21.28 4.98
C ILE A 307 10.96 -20.68 6.06
N ASP A 308 11.49 -20.28 7.22
CA ASP A 308 10.72 -19.72 8.34
C ASP A 308 10.85 -18.19 8.50
N LYS A 309 11.91 -17.63 7.93
CA LYS A 309 12.32 -16.21 8.01
C LYS A 309 12.99 -15.80 6.70
N ILE A 310 12.97 -14.49 6.41
CA ILE A 310 13.66 -13.92 5.24
C ILE A 310 15.17 -14.08 5.38
N THR A 311 15.80 -14.70 4.38
CA THR A 311 17.25 -14.93 4.34
C THR A 311 17.99 -13.59 4.26
N PRO A 312 19.01 -13.31 5.10
CA PRO A 312 19.66 -11.99 5.17
C PRO A 312 20.19 -11.41 3.84
N VAL A 313 20.58 -12.27 2.91
CA VAL A 313 21.09 -11.87 1.58
C VAL A 313 20.06 -11.12 0.72
N TYR A 314 18.78 -11.23 1.06
CA TYR A 314 17.65 -10.58 0.38
C TYR A 314 17.16 -9.30 1.06
N TRP A 315 17.69 -8.92 2.23
CA TRP A 315 17.13 -7.83 3.03
C TRP A 315 17.18 -6.48 2.31
N GLU A 316 18.35 -6.09 1.78
CA GLU A 316 18.51 -4.81 1.07
C GLU A 316 17.68 -4.75 -0.22
N ALA A 317 17.52 -5.89 -0.92
CA ALA A 317 16.68 -5.97 -2.12
C ALA A 317 15.17 -5.82 -1.80
N LEU A 318 14.72 -6.28 -0.62
CA LEU A 318 13.34 -6.10 -0.17
C LEU A 318 13.08 -4.69 0.40
N VAL A 319 14.10 -4.07 1.00
CA VAL A 319 14.05 -2.64 1.34
C VAL A 319 13.93 -1.81 0.05
N ALA A 320 14.75 -2.11 -0.95
CA ALA A 320 14.74 -1.42 -2.25
C ALA A 320 13.40 -1.53 -2.98
N SER A 321 12.66 -2.65 -2.89
CA SER A 321 11.35 -2.78 -3.54
C SER A 321 10.26 -1.85 -2.99
N LEU A 322 10.44 -1.24 -1.80
CA LEU A 322 9.57 -0.16 -1.28
C LEU A 322 10.12 1.26 -1.57
N GLN A 323 11.35 1.36 -2.09
CA GLN A 323 12.03 2.61 -2.46
C GLN A 323 11.94 2.91 -3.97
N MET A 324 11.58 1.92 -4.79
CA MET A 324 11.30 2.10 -6.23
C MET A 324 10.06 2.98 -6.44
N PRO A 325 10.07 4.00 -7.34
CA PRO A 325 8.92 4.85 -7.63
C PRO A 325 7.65 4.08 -8.03
N GLN A 326 7.83 2.93 -8.70
CA GLN A 326 6.75 2.05 -9.16
C GLN A 326 6.09 1.25 -8.04
N SER A 327 6.62 1.28 -6.81
CA SER A 327 6.17 0.40 -5.72
C SER A 327 4.73 0.70 -5.30
N ILE A 328 3.87 -0.31 -5.36
CA ILE A 328 2.53 -0.30 -4.74
C ILE A 328 2.48 -1.14 -3.46
N GLY A 329 3.64 -1.51 -2.91
CA GLY A 329 3.77 -2.17 -1.61
C GLY A 329 3.85 -3.69 -1.69
N ILE A 330 3.82 -4.31 -0.51
CA ILE A 330 3.96 -5.76 -0.34
C ILE A 330 2.78 -6.28 0.48
N ALA A 331 1.98 -7.20 -0.07
CA ALA A 331 0.96 -7.92 0.68
C ALA A 331 1.47 -9.32 1.05
N GLY A 332 1.55 -9.65 2.33
CA GLY A 332 2.14 -10.92 2.75
C GLY A 332 2.03 -11.22 4.24
N GLY A 333 2.58 -12.35 4.67
CA GLY A 333 2.51 -12.78 6.06
C GLY A 333 2.03 -14.22 6.23
N ARG A 334 1.82 -14.61 7.50
CA ARG A 334 1.50 -15.99 7.89
C ARG A 334 0.00 -16.29 7.70
N PRO A 335 -0.38 -17.58 7.68
CA PRO A 335 -1.76 -17.99 7.86
C PRO A 335 -2.41 -17.29 9.06
N SER A 336 -3.50 -16.58 8.82
CA SER A 336 -4.20 -15.72 9.81
C SER A 336 -3.38 -14.57 10.41
N SER A 337 -2.30 -14.11 9.76
CA SER A 337 -1.51 -12.94 10.14
C SER A 337 -0.82 -12.33 8.91
N SER A 338 -1.64 -11.75 8.03
CA SER A 338 -1.20 -11.06 6.81
C SER A 338 -1.33 -9.54 6.96
N HIS A 339 -0.40 -8.79 6.39
CA HIS A 339 -0.34 -7.34 6.45
C HIS A 339 -0.01 -6.76 5.07
N TYR A 340 -0.26 -5.46 4.89
CA TYR A 340 0.10 -4.72 3.68
C TYR A 340 1.19 -3.69 4.02
N PHE A 341 2.44 -3.99 3.67
CA PHE A 341 3.61 -3.15 3.92
C PHE A 341 3.70 -2.06 2.86
N ILE A 342 3.74 -0.81 3.31
CA ILE A 342 3.71 0.40 2.46
C ILE A 342 4.90 1.33 2.65
N GLY A 343 5.73 1.11 3.68
CA GLY A 343 6.88 1.98 3.95
C GLY A 343 8.02 1.29 4.68
N VAL A 344 9.18 1.96 4.75
CA VAL A 344 10.41 1.40 5.34
C VAL A 344 11.34 2.48 5.89
N GLN A 345 11.96 2.23 7.05
CA GLN A 345 13.10 2.99 7.57
C GLN A 345 14.19 2.02 8.06
N GLY A 346 15.32 1.97 7.36
CA GLY A 346 16.34 0.94 7.55
C GLY A 346 15.75 -0.46 7.35
N LEU A 347 15.83 -1.32 8.37
CA LEU A 347 15.28 -2.68 8.35
C LEU A 347 13.90 -2.81 9.02
N ASN A 348 13.21 -1.69 9.30
CA ASN A 348 11.85 -1.67 9.85
C ASN A 348 10.85 -1.36 8.75
N PHE A 349 9.86 -2.23 8.57
CA PHE A 349 8.80 -2.11 7.57
C PHE A 349 7.52 -1.63 8.23
N PHE A 350 6.92 -0.58 7.68
CA PHE A 350 5.66 0.03 8.12
C PHE A 350 4.49 -0.56 7.34
N TYR A 351 3.39 -0.86 8.02
CA TYR A 351 2.28 -1.62 7.44
C TYR A 351 0.90 -1.18 7.91
N LEU A 352 -0.05 -1.40 7.00
CA LEU A 352 -1.48 -1.38 7.26
C LEU A 352 -1.91 -2.79 7.71
N ASP A 353 -2.69 -2.84 8.79
CA ASP A 353 -3.00 -4.05 9.55
C ASP A 353 -4.49 -4.44 9.40
N PRO A 354 -4.83 -5.50 8.66
CA PRO A 354 -6.23 -5.80 8.37
C PRO A 354 -6.99 -6.38 9.58
N HIS A 355 -6.36 -6.69 10.71
CA HIS A 355 -6.99 -7.49 11.78
C HIS A 355 -8.02 -6.74 12.66
N PHE A 356 -8.42 -5.52 12.27
CA PHE A 356 -9.40 -4.68 12.96
C PHE A 356 -10.81 -4.90 12.39
N THR A 357 -11.64 -5.67 13.08
CA THR A 357 -13.04 -5.89 12.65
C THR A 357 -13.86 -4.60 12.77
N ARG A 358 -14.46 -4.17 11.66
CA ARG A 358 -15.41 -3.03 11.57
C ARG A 358 -16.77 -3.50 11.02
N PRO A 359 -17.86 -2.72 11.16
CA PRO A 359 -19.06 -2.93 10.35
C PRO A 359 -18.73 -2.89 8.84
N ALA A 360 -19.53 -3.59 8.04
CA ALA A 360 -19.43 -3.64 6.58
C ALA A 360 -19.35 -2.24 5.98
N LEU A 361 -18.49 -2.07 4.96
CA LEU A 361 -18.57 -0.91 4.08
C LEU A 361 -19.75 -1.16 3.12
N PRO A 362 -20.87 -0.42 3.23
CA PRO A 362 -22.02 -0.63 2.37
C PRO A 362 -21.67 -0.24 0.93
N TYR A 363 -22.39 -0.83 -0.03
CA TYR A 363 -22.27 -0.48 -1.44
C TYR A 363 -23.42 0.48 -1.84
N HIS A 364 -23.03 1.68 -2.25
CA HIS A 364 -23.93 2.69 -2.80
C HIS A 364 -23.86 2.71 -4.33
N GLU A 365 -24.98 3.01 -5.01
CA GLU A 365 -25.05 3.03 -6.48
C GLU A 365 -24.53 4.36 -7.09
N ASP A 366 -24.46 5.42 -6.29
CA ASP A 366 -23.66 6.63 -6.56
C ASP A 366 -22.43 6.62 -5.63
N ALA A 367 -21.28 7.09 -6.12
CA ALA A 367 -20.11 7.28 -5.26
C ALA A 367 -20.29 8.48 -4.30
N ASN A 368 -21.14 9.46 -4.65
CA ASN A 368 -21.35 10.66 -3.85
C ASN A 368 -22.09 10.39 -2.52
N ASP A 369 -22.90 9.32 -2.46
CA ASP A 369 -23.68 8.91 -1.28
C ASP A 369 -22.79 8.49 -0.08
N TYR A 370 -21.54 8.10 -0.32
CA TYR A 370 -20.59 7.78 0.77
C TYR A 370 -20.34 9.01 1.66
N THR A 371 -20.62 8.86 2.94
CA THR A 371 -20.26 9.82 3.99
C THR A 371 -18.76 9.86 4.24
N ARG A 372 -18.25 10.95 4.84
CA ARG A 372 -16.85 11.03 5.26
C ARG A 372 -16.50 9.97 6.30
N GLU A 373 -17.44 9.63 7.19
CA GLU A 373 -17.26 8.60 8.24
C GLU A 373 -17.05 7.20 7.65
N GLU A 374 -17.80 6.83 6.61
CA GLU A 374 -17.61 5.56 5.89
C GLU A 374 -16.24 5.49 5.22
N VAL A 375 -15.83 6.56 4.51
CA VAL A 375 -14.51 6.66 3.86
C VAL A 375 -13.39 6.60 4.89
N ASP A 376 -13.49 7.35 6.00
CA ASP A 376 -12.49 7.34 7.07
C ASP A 376 -12.36 5.97 7.77
N THR A 377 -13.32 5.04 7.61
CA THR A 377 -13.10 3.64 8.04
C THR A 377 -12.01 2.92 7.25
N CYS A 378 -11.69 3.40 6.05
CA CYS A 378 -10.67 2.87 5.14
C CYS A 378 -9.32 3.61 5.22
N HIS A 379 -9.10 4.45 6.24
CA HIS A 379 -7.85 5.22 6.44
C HIS A 379 -7.32 5.11 7.88
N THR A 380 -6.02 5.35 8.07
CA THR A 380 -5.40 5.38 9.41
C THR A 380 -4.07 6.13 9.46
N ARG A 381 -3.97 7.12 10.35
CA ARG A 381 -2.69 7.75 10.71
C ARG A 381 -1.84 6.93 11.69
N LYS A 382 -2.46 5.96 12.39
CA LYS A 382 -1.79 5.11 13.39
C LYS A 382 -0.69 4.27 12.74
N LEU A 383 0.55 4.47 13.17
CA LEU A 383 1.70 3.75 12.64
C LEU A 383 1.86 2.38 13.30
N ARG A 384 2.20 1.38 12.49
CA ARG A 384 2.74 0.09 12.93
C ARG A 384 3.99 -0.24 12.15
N ARG A 385 4.99 -0.83 12.82
CA ARG A 385 6.22 -1.33 12.19
C ARG A 385 6.64 -2.67 12.76
N LEU A 386 7.34 -3.47 11.96
CA LEU A 386 8.06 -4.65 12.42
C LEU A 386 9.43 -4.78 11.74
N HIS A 387 10.36 -5.52 12.33
CA HIS A 387 11.69 -5.73 11.74
C HIS A 387 11.62 -6.81 10.66
N ILE A 388 12.43 -6.72 9.60
CA ILE A 388 12.53 -7.74 8.52
C ILE A 388 12.83 -9.19 8.98
N LYS A 389 13.22 -9.38 10.25
CA LYS A 389 13.44 -10.69 10.89
C LYS A 389 12.13 -11.37 11.36
N GLU A 390 11.05 -10.60 11.42
CA GLU A 390 9.73 -10.99 11.91
C GLU A 390 8.71 -11.09 10.77
N MET A 391 8.99 -10.45 9.61
CA MET A 391 8.29 -10.69 8.36
C MET A 391 8.30 -12.17 7.98
N ASP A 392 7.18 -12.64 7.40
CA ASP A 392 7.14 -13.97 6.80
C ASP A 392 7.91 -13.97 5.46
N PRO A 393 8.62 -15.05 5.10
CA PRO A 393 9.25 -15.14 3.80
C PRO A 393 8.28 -15.21 2.61
N SER A 394 7.01 -15.56 2.80
CA SER A 394 6.01 -15.67 1.72
C SER A 394 5.23 -14.37 1.52
N MET A 395 5.30 -13.80 0.32
CA MET A 395 4.72 -12.48 0.02
C MET A 395 4.38 -12.26 -1.46
N LEU A 396 3.54 -11.26 -1.71
CA LEU A 396 3.21 -10.68 -3.01
C LEU A 396 3.77 -9.26 -3.07
N ILE A 397 4.75 -9.01 -3.93
CA ILE A 397 5.33 -7.67 -4.14
C ILE A 397 4.66 -7.06 -5.37
N GLY A 398 4.10 -5.86 -5.24
CA GLY A 398 3.41 -5.17 -6.32
C GLY A 398 4.18 -3.96 -6.84
N PHE A 399 4.17 -3.80 -8.17
CA PHE A 399 4.61 -2.58 -8.84
C PHE A 399 3.55 -2.13 -9.85
N LEU A 400 3.31 -0.82 -9.99
CA LEU A 400 2.54 -0.24 -11.07
C LEU A 400 3.50 0.31 -12.12
N ILE A 401 3.38 -0.18 -13.35
CA ILE A 401 4.14 0.31 -14.51
C ILE A 401 3.20 1.12 -15.39
N GLN A 402 3.46 2.42 -15.55
CA GLN A 402 2.55 3.34 -16.26
C GLN A 402 2.80 3.41 -17.77
N ASN A 403 4.04 3.20 -18.22
CA ASN A 403 4.45 3.29 -19.62
C ASN A 403 5.76 2.51 -19.88
N GLU A 404 6.28 2.54 -21.12
CA GLU A 404 7.50 1.84 -21.53
C GLU A 404 8.80 2.41 -20.90
N GLU A 405 8.86 3.72 -20.64
CA GLU A 405 10.01 4.34 -19.94
C GLU A 405 10.06 3.86 -18.48
N ASP A 406 8.89 3.86 -17.82
CA ASP A 406 8.69 3.37 -16.46
C ASP A 406 9.00 1.86 -16.33
N TRP A 407 8.69 1.06 -17.37
CA TRP A 407 9.12 -0.34 -17.48
C TRP A 407 10.64 -0.48 -17.53
N VAL A 408 11.31 0.29 -18.40
CA VAL A 408 12.78 0.25 -18.54
C VAL A 408 13.48 0.70 -17.26
N ASP A 409 12.95 1.71 -16.58
CA ASP A 409 13.46 2.22 -15.31
C ASP A 409 13.24 1.23 -14.15
N TRP A 410 12.09 0.56 -14.10
CA TRP A 410 11.84 -0.54 -13.17
C TRP A 410 12.75 -1.75 -13.45
N ARG A 411 12.87 -2.19 -14.72
CA ARG A 411 13.76 -3.29 -15.15
C ARG A 411 15.23 -3.00 -14.80
N ARG A 412 15.66 -1.74 -14.93
CA ARG A 412 16.98 -1.27 -14.47
C ARG A 412 17.11 -1.35 -12.95
N SER A 413 16.08 -0.93 -12.22
CA SER A 413 16.08 -0.87 -10.75
C SER A 413 16.13 -2.25 -10.10
N VAL A 414 15.30 -3.21 -10.52
CA VAL A 414 15.32 -4.58 -9.96
C VAL A 414 16.61 -5.37 -10.27
N LYS A 415 17.32 -4.98 -11.34
CA LYS A 415 18.62 -5.54 -11.73
C LYS A 415 19.79 -5.01 -10.88
N HIS A 416 19.71 -3.78 -10.37
CA HIS A 416 20.81 -3.10 -9.68
C HIS A 416 20.53 -2.82 -8.19
N VAL A 417 19.82 -3.74 -7.52
CA VAL A 417 19.65 -3.72 -6.06
C VAL A 417 20.94 -4.09 -5.33
N GLN A 418 21.09 -3.62 -4.08
CA GLN A 418 22.13 -4.11 -3.18
C GLN A 418 21.76 -5.51 -2.64
N GLY A 419 22.76 -6.34 -2.36
CA GLY A 419 22.56 -7.74 -1.95
C GLY A 419 22.27 -8.68 -3.14
N LYS A 420 21.51 -9.74 -2.91
CA LYS A 420 21.03 -10.64 -3.98
C LYS A 420 19.61 -10.21 -4.37
N SER A 421 19.36 -10.06 -5.68
CA SER A 421 18.01 -9.72 -6.16
C SER A 421 16.97 -10.78 -5.82
N ILE A 422 15.74 -10.30 -5.65
CA ILE A 422 14.52 -11.05 -5.31
C ILE A 422 13.52 -11.12 -6.47
N ILE A 423 13.84 -10.50 -7.60
CA ILE A 423 13.07 -10.47 -8.86
C ILE A 423 14.06 -10.66 -10.00
N HIS A 424 13.69 -11.45 -11.01
CA HIS A 424 14.53 -11.67 -12.20
C HIS A 424 13.73 -11.34 -13.46
N VAL A 425 14.25 -10.45 -14.31
CA VAL A 425 13.58 -10.02 -15.55
C VAL A 425 14.33 -10.59 -16.75
N SER A 426 13.69 -11.53 -17.43
CA SER A 426 14.16 -12.19 -18.65
C SER A 426 13.36 -11.69 -19.85
N ASP A 427 13.98 -11.63 -21.02
CA ASP A 427 13.30 -11.14 -22.23
C ASP A 427 12.17 -12.08 -22.68
N HIS A 428 12.32 -13.39 -22.46
CA HIS A 428 11.40 -14.43 -22.92
C HIS A 428 11.08 -15.52 -21.89
N ASP A 429 9.87 -16.08 -21.95
CA ASP A 429 9.50 -17.30 -21.22
C ASP A 429 10.09 -18.57 -21.88
N PRO A 430 10.94 -19.35 -21.18
CA PRO A 430 11.49 -20.59 -21.74
C PRO A 430 10.42 -21.66 -22.03
N VAL A 431 9.24 -21.61 -21.39
CA VAL A 431 8.17 -22.60 -21.64
C VAL A 431 7.43 -22.31 -22.94
N ALA A 432 7.28 -21.03 -23.32
CA ALA A 432 6.64 -20.63 -24.58
C ALA A 432 7.45 -21.13 -25.79
N HIS A 433 8.75 -20.83 -25.84
CA HIS A 433 9.61 -21.24 -26.95
C HIS A 433 9.86 -22.74 -27.05
N ALA A 434 9.73 -23.50 -25.95
CA ALA A 434 9.80 -24.97 -26.01
C ALA A 434 8.69 -25.55 -26.89
N GLY A 435 7.46 -25.01 -26.81
CA GLY A 435 6.34 -25.42 -27.66
C GLY A 435 6.52 -25.04 -29.14
N GLU A 436 7.18 -23.92 -29.42
CA GLU A 436 7.52 -23.52 -30.79
C GLU A 436 8.60 -24.43 -31.39
N GLN A 437 9.62 -24.82 -30.61
CA GLN A 437 10.69 -25.72 -31.10
C GLN A 437 10.16 -27.12 -31.44
N ASP A 438 9.29 -27.72 -30.62
CA ASP A 438 8.64 -28.99 -30.96
C ASP A 438 7.80 -28.88 -32.26
N SER A 439 7.20 -27.72 -32.55
CA SER A 439 6.47 -27.50 -33.80
C SER A 439 7.37 -27.39 -35.05
N ALA A 440 8.63 -26.96 -34.86
CA ALA A 440 9.63 -26.87 -35.92
C ALA A 440 10.30 -28.23 -36.20
N ILE A 441 10.58 -29.01 -35.15
CA ILE A 441 11.19 -30.35 -35.28
C ILE A 441 10.28 -31.31 -36.07
N ASN A 442 8.95 -31.16 -35.95
CA ASN A 442 7.96 -31.95 -36.71
C ASN A 442 7.80 -31.53 -38.20
N GLN A 443 8.58 -30.58 -38.71
CA GLN A 443 8.53 -30.13 -40.11
C GLN A 443 9.80 -30.44 -40.92
N VAL A 444 10.74 -31.22 -40.36
CA VAL A 444 11.99 -31.58 -41.04
C VAL A 444 11.89 -32.98 -41.68
N GLU A 445 11.96 -33.00 -43.01
CA GLU A 445 12.32 -34.16 -43.86
C GLU A 445 11.50 -35.45 -43.71
N ALA A 446 10.36 -35.49 -44.39
CA ALA A 446 9.92 -36.69 -45.12
C ALA A 446 10.29 -36.53 -46.61
N MET A 447 11.59 -36.45 -46.91
CA MET A 447 12.07 -36.47 -48.31
C MET A 447 12.03 -37.91 -48.85
N SER A 448 11.55 -38.05 -50.08
CA SER A 448 11.38 -39.32 -50.77
C SER A 448 12.59 -39.65 -51.65
N ASP A 449 13.48 -40.50 -51.15
CA ASP A 449 14.45 -41.22 -51.97
C ASP A 449 13.85 -42.60 -52.34
N ASP A 450 13.48 -42.79 -53.61
CA ASP A 450 13.26 -44.10 -54.25
C ASP A 450 13.07 -43.92 -55.77
N ASP A 451 14.16 -43.64 -56.49
CA ASP A 451 14.25 -43.80 -57.95
C ASP A 451 15.71 -44.04 -58.36
N GLU A 452 15.91 -44.77 -59.46
CA GLU A 452 17.21 -45.26 -59.99
C GLU A 452 18.06 -46.19 -59.09
N ASP A 453 17.83 -47.51 -59.20
CA ASP A 453 18.97 -48.41 -59.42
C ASP A 453 18.59 -49.61 -60.32
N ALA A 454 19.18 -49.65 -61.53
CA ALA A 454 18.92 -50.70 -62.50
C ALA A 454 20.13 -50.89 -63.44
N ILE A 455 21.01 -51.87 -63.16
CA ILE A 455 21.77 -52.63 -64.18
C ILE A 455 22.48 -53.89 -63.61
N VAL A 456 22.09 -55.06 -64.17
CA VAL A 456 22.93 -56.25 -64.46
C VAL A 456 23.82 -56.87 -63.36
N GLY A 457 23.36 -57.96 -62.75
CA GLY A 457 23.52 -59.30 -63.37
C GLY A 457 24.61 -60.27 -62.86
N SER A 458 24.18 -61.47 -62.45
CA SER A 458 24.80 -62.80 -62.71
C SER A 458 23.80 -63.92 -62.38
#